data_AF-A0AAV4AYX4-F1
#
_entry.id   AF-A0AAV4AYX4-F1
#
_cell.length_a   1.000
_cell.length_b   1.000
_cell.length_c   1.000
_cell.angle_alpha   90.00
_cell.angle_beta   90.00
_cell.angle_gamma   90.00
#
_symmetry.space_group_name_H-M   'P 1'
#
loop_
_entity.id
_entity.type
_entity.pdbx_description
1 polymer ?
#
loop_
_entity_poly.entity_id
_entity_poly.type
_entity_poly.pdbx_seq_one_letter_code
_entity_poly.pdbx_strand_id
1 'polypeptide(L)'
;MTSPTRLLVGLLTVMTSLLLTLGRQVCEHCDCQISSAEDVQAVYSLSLVCNAGTITWFGADGGVRLELTPFVHSHFRACFMAESINTQVKISKEISDPTLLSPSSSYLSSISYSPRHNYQLKRIQKDNENAANEFWLEHLLTTAGKSKEFCLDVSPGRPLQLFLETAPSPGVHGVPKVKFHYDVTKLSPETPQDPMD
;
A
#
# COMPACT_ATOMS: atom_id res chain seq x y z
N MET A 1 -18.73 -61.85 12.09
CA MET A 1 -18.73 -60.65 12.95
C MET A 1 -17.44 -59.88 12.68
N THR A 2 -17.44 -58.99 11.70
CA THR A 2 -16.30 -58.15 11.32
C THR A 2 -16.65 -56.70 11.60
N SER A 3 -15.87 -56.09 12.48
CA SER A 3 -16.10 -54.79 13.12
C SER A 3 -16.13 -53.61 12.13
N PRO A 4 -17.11 -52.67 12.22
CA PRO A 4 -17.21 -51.51 11.33
C PRO A 4 -16.27 -50.35 11.71
N THR A 5 -15.35 -50.54 12.65
CA THR A 5 -14.59 -49.44 13.27
C THR A 5 -13.37 -48.95 12.50
N ARG A 6 -12.99 -49.58 11.37
CA ARG A 6 -11.80 -49.16 10.58
C ARG A 6 -12.08 -48.17 9.45
N LEU A 7 -13.35 -47.96 9.09
CA LEU A 7 -13.72 -47.03 8.00
C LEU A 7 -13.90 -45.57 8.46
N LEU A 8 -14.08 -45.35 9.76
CA LEU A 8 -14.30 -44.02 10.35
C LEU A 8 -13.01 -43.24 10.59
N VAL A 9 -11.86 -43.91 10.74
CA VAL A 9 -10.58 -43.24 10.98
C VAL A 9 -10.00 -42.65 9.69
N GLY A 10 -10.21 -43.31 8.54
CA GLY A 10 -9.73 -42.82 7.24
C GLY A 10 -10.45 -41.56 6.75
N LEU A 11 -11.74 -41.38 7.11
CA LEU A 11 -12.50 -40.18 6.72
C LEU A 11 -12.18 -38.95 7.57
N LEU A 12 -11.78 -39.15 8.83
CA LEU A 12 -11.37 -38.05 9.72
C LEU A 12 -10.01 -37.46 9.36
N THR A 13 -9.12 -38.22 8.72
CA THR A 13 -7.82 -37.73 8.23
C THR A 13 -7.90 -36.96 6.91
N VAL A 14 -8.99 -37.09 6.14
CA VAL A 14 -9.16 -36.35 4.87
C VAL A 14 -9.81 -34.97 5.10
N MET A 15 -10.51 -34.78 6.22
CA MET A 15 -11.12 -33.49 6.58
C MET A 15 -10.19 -32.54 7.35
N THR A 16 -9.06 -33.01 7.89
CA THR A 16 -8.06 -32.14 8.53
C THR A 16 -7.01 -31.59 7.58
N SER A 17 -6.98 -32.04 6.32
CA SER A 17 -6.12 -31.50 5.26
C SER A 17 -6.71 -30.28 4.53
N LEU A 18 -7.85 -29.74 4.96
CA LEU A 18 -8.49 -28.56 4.37
C LEU A 18 -8.21 -27.23 5.10
N LEU A 19 -7.13 -27.17 5.89
CA LEU A 19 -6.65 -25.95 6.59
C LEU A 19 -5.20 -25.66 6.19
N LEU A 20 -4.96 -25.52 4.88
CA LEU A 20 -3.78 -24.87 4.34
C LEU A 20 -4.23 -23.65 3.54
N THR A 21 -4.79 -22.66 4.23
CA THR A 21 -4.77 -21.29 3.71
C THR A 21 -3.35 -20.78 3.88
N LEU A 22 -2.47 -21.14 2.94
CA LEU A 22 -1.18 -20.49 2.71
C LEU A 22 -1.44 -19.05 2.25
N GLY A 23 -1.81 -18.20 3.20
CA GLY A 23 -2.14 -16.80 2.98
C GLY A 23 -0.88 -15.94 3.01
N ARG A 24 -0.17 -15.86 1.88
CA ARG A 24 0.89 -14.86 1.63
C ARG A 24 0.38 -13.41 1.80
N GLN A 25 -0.90 -13.24 1.48
CA GLN A 25 -1.67 -12.02 1.62
C GLN A 25 -3.14 -12.43 1.77
N VAL A 26 -3.81 -12.00 2.83
CA VAL A 26 -5.22 -12.24 3.07
C VAL A 26 -5.91 -10.90 3.15
N CYS A 27 -6.84 -10.62 2.24
CA CYS A 27 -7.65 -9.42 2.28
C CYS A 27 -9.10 -9.79 2.53
N GLU A 28 -9.66 -9.25 3.62
CA GLU A 28 -11.09 -9.28 3.89
C GLU A 28 -11.65 -7.89 3.52
N HIS A 29 -12.20 -7.80 2.31
CA HIS A 29 -12.61 -6.52 1.71
C HIS A 29 -11.44 -5.52 1.59
N CYS A 30 -11.44 -4.49 2.45
CA CYS A 30 -10.49 -3.38 2.45
C CYS A 30 -9.39 -3.54 3.50
N ASP A 31 -9.50 -4.57 4.34
CA ASP A 31 -8.52 -4.88 5.36
C ASP A 31 -7.64 -6.02 4.88
N CYS A 32 -6.35 -5.75 4.72
CA CYS A 32 -5.38 -6.72 4.24
C CYS A 32 -4.37 -7.06 5.32
N GLN A 33 -3.97 -8.33 5.37
CA GLN A 33 -2.87 -8.84 6.16
C GLN A 33 -1.81 -9.44 5.23
N ILE A 34 -0.57 -8.99 5.37
CA ILE A 34 0.60 -9.53 4.68
C ILE A 34 1.50 -10.19 5.73
N SER A 35 1.94 -11.42 5.45
CA SER A 35 2.91 -12.13 6.28
C SER A 35 4.12 -12.52 5.44
N SER A 36 5.27 -11.89 5.71
CA SER A 36 6.54 -12.19 5.04
C SER A 36 7.41 -13.21 5.79
N ALA A 37 6.90 -13.81 6.87
CA ALA A 37 7.66 -14.72 7.73
C ALA A 37 7.93 -16.10 7.09
N GLU A 38 7.13 -16.51 6.10
CA GLU A 38 7.22 -17.85 5.49
C GLU A 38 7.87 -17.83 4.10
N ASP A 39 7.62 -16.80 3.28
CA ASP A 39 8.21 -16.62 1.95
C ASP A 39 8.45 -15.13 1.66
N VAL A 40 9.72 -14.70 1.68
CA VAL A 40 10.10 -13.28 1.57
C VAL A 40 10.02 -12.80 0.12
N GLN A 41 9.07 -11.92 -0.18
CA GLN A 41 9.12 -11.08 -1.38
C GLN A 41 9.83 -9.75 -1.11
N ALA A 42 10.56 -9.27 -2.10
CA ALA A 42 11.10 -7.90 -2.06
C ALA A 42 10.00 -6.83 -2.14
N VAL A 43 8.94 -7.07 -2.93
CA VAL A 43 7.82 -6.13 -3.10
C VAL A 43 6.48 -6.87 -3.16
N TYR A 44 5.53 -6.47 -2.31
CA TYR A 44 4.13 -6.89 -2.35
C TYR A 44 3.31 -5.85 -3.14
N SER A 45 2.40 -6.28 -4.00
CA SER A 45 1.55 -5.36 -4.77
C SER A 45 0.08 -5.52 -4.37
N LEU A 46 -0.52 -4.44 -3.89
CA LEU A 46 -1.92 -4.36 -3.47
C LEU A 46 -2.67 -3.39 -4.38
N SER A 47 -3.86 -3.77 -4.85
CA SER A 47 -4.80 -2.87 -5.51
C SER A 47 -6.12 -2.95 -4.77
N LEU A 48 -6.51 -1.85 -4.11
CA LEU A 48 -7.67 -1.79 -3.23
C LEU A 48 -8.69 -0.80 -3.78
N VAL A 49 -9.91 -1.28 -3.98
CA VAL A 49 -11.05 -0.49 -4.44
C VAL A 49 -11.98 -0.23 -3.27
N CYS A 50 -11.59 0.74 -2.44
CA CYS A 50 -12.20 1.00 -1.14
C CYS A 50 -12.03 2.46 -0.74
N ASN A 51 -12.99 2.99 0.03
CA ASN A 51 -12.82 4.32 0.61
C ASN A 51 -11.92 4.28 1.84
N ALA A 52 -12.11 3.32 2.75
CA ALA A 52 -11.27 3.18 3.94
C ALA A 52 -10.86 1.73 4.17
N GLY A 53 -9.74 1.53 4.86
CA GLY A 53 -9.25 0.20 5.19
C GLY A 53 -7.93 0.23 5.95
N THR A 54 -7.44 -0.97 6.28
CA THR A 54 -6.22 -1.19 7.04
C THR A 54 -5.36 -2.27 6.41
N ILE A 55 -4.09 -1.98 6.20
CA ILE A 55 -3.10 -2.97 5.78
C ILE A 55 -2.19 -3.27 6.97
N THR A 56 -2.17 -4.51 7.42
CA THR A 56 -1.25 -4.98 8.46
C THR A 56 -0.18 -5.87 7.84
N TRP A 57 1.08 -5.52 8.04
CA TRP A 57 2.22 -6.22 7.46
C TRP A 57 3.13 -6.74 8.57
N PHE A 58 3.19 -8.07 8.70
CA PHE A 58 3.98 -8.80 9.68
C PHE A 58 5.29 -9.29 9.06
N GLY A 59 6.38 -9.22 9.83
CA GLY A 59 7.72 -9.55 9.33
C GLY A 59 8.23 -8.53 8.33
N ALA A 60 7.79 -7.27 8.47
CA ALA A 60 7.82 -6.22 7.46
C ALA A 60 9.18 -5.94 6.80
N ASP A 61 9.62 -6.82 5.91
CA ASP A 61 10.89 -6.81 5.19
C ASP A 61 10.65 -6.58 3.70
N GLY A 62 11.29 -5.55 3.13
CA GLY A 62 11.15 -5.17 1.72
C GLY A 62 10.23 -3.96 1.53
N GLY A 63 9.26 -4.06 0.63
CA GLY A 63 8.30 -2.98 0.38
C GLY A 63 6.91 -3.44 -0.04
N VAL A 64 5.94 -2.53 0.06
CA VAL A 64 4.56 -2.70 -0.38
C VAL A 64 4.24 -1.59 -1.36
N ARG A 65 3.96 -1.98 -2.61
CA ARG A 65 3.36 -1.12 -3.62
C ARG A 65 1.84 -1.18 -3.48
N LEU A 66 1.22 -0.05 -3.19
CA LEU A 66 -0.21 0.07 -2.94
C LEU A 66 -0.84 0.99 -3.98
N GLU A 67 -1.82 0.47 -4.70
CA GLU A 67 -2.69 1.22 -5.59
C GLU A 67 -4.05 1.42 -4.91
N LEU A 68 -4.35 2.65 -4.53
CA LEU A 68 -5.65 3.05 -3.99
C LEU A 68 -6.50 3.63 -5.11
N THR A 69 -7.60 2.94 -5.40
CA THR A 69 -8.56 3.35 -6.42
C THR A 69 -9.91 3.62 -5.74
N PRO A 70 -10.37 4.87 -5.63
CA PRO A 70 -11.71 5.11 -5.11
C PRO A 70 -12.78 4.65 -6.11
N PHE A 71 -13.98 4.35 -5.60
CA PHE A 71 -15.15 4.12 -6.46
C PHE A 71 -15.58 5.38 -7.23
N VAL A 72 -15.14 6.55 -6.78
CA VAL A 72 -15.53 7.85 -7.35
C VAL A 72 -14.54 8.29 -8.42
N HIS A 73 -15.05 8.65 -9.59
CA HIS A 73 -14.24 9.17 -10.71
C HIS A 73 -13.91 10.67 -10.58
N SER A 74 -14.23 11.30 -9.44
CA SER A 74 -14.03 12.73 -9.19
C SER A 74 -12.74 12.99 -8.42
N HIS A 75 -12.47 14.26 -8.11
CA HIS A 75 -11.48 14.63 -7.11
C HIS A 75 -11.74 13.90 -5.78
N PHE A 76 -10.65 13.48 -5.14
CA PHE A 76 -10.70 12.84 -3.83
C PHE A 76 -9.50 13.24 -2.98
N ARG A 77 -9.69 13.18 -1.67
CA ARG A 77 -8.66 13.34 -0.66
C ARG A 77 -8.37 11.98 -0.05
N ALA A 78 -7.13 11.52 -0.12
CA ALA A 78 -6.68 10.32 0.57
C ALA A 78 -5.90 10.72 1.81
N CYS A 79 -6.38 10.34 2.99
CA CYS A 79 -5.71 10.50 4.26
C CYS A 79 -5.20 9.14 4.75
N PHE A 80 -4.01 9.12 5.34
CA PHE A 80 -3.43 7.90 5.86
C PHE A 80 -2.54 8.14 7.07
N MET A 81 -2.38 7.08 7.86
CA MET A 81 -1.55 7.03 9.05
C MET A 81 -0.82 5.69 9.07
N ALA A 82 0.43 5.70 9.49
CA ALA A 82 1.20 4.48 9.68
C ALA A 82 1.61 4.30 11.14
N GLU A 83 1.60 3.06 11.58
CA GLU A 83 2.14 2.63 12.86
C GLU A 83 3.20 1.56 12.59
N SER A 84 4.43 1.78 13.05
CA SER A 84 5.53 0.85 12.91
C SER A 84 6.01 0.37 14.29
N ILE A 85 6.25 -0.93 14.41
CA ILE A 85 6.79 -1.59 15.60
C ILE A 85 8.04 -2.34 15.17
N ASN A 86 9.14 -2.16 15.92
CA ASN A 86 10.45 -2.76 15.64
C ASN A 86 11.04 -2.44 14.27
N THR A 87 10.55 -1.40 13.60
CA THR A 87 11.02 -0.92 12.30
C THR A 87 10.70 0.56 12.13
N GLN A 88 11.30 1.19 11.14
CA GLN A 88 10.83 2.42 10.53
C GLN A 88 10.10 2.09 9.24
N VAL A 89 9.12 2.91 8.89
CA VAL A 89 8.45 2.85 7.58
C VAL A 89 8.56 4.20 6.90
N LYS A 90 8.96 4.20 5.64
CA LYS A 90 8.94 5.34 4.74
C LYS A 90 7.86 5.12 3.69
N ILE A 91 7.06 6.15 3.47
CA ILE A 91 5.95 6.16 2.52
C ILE A 91 6.28 7.18 1.44
N SER A 92 6.18 6.76 0.19
CA SER A 92 6.43 7.59 -0.98
C SER A 92 5.27 7.46 -1.95
N LYS A 93 5.02 8.49 -2.75
CA LYS A 93 4.11 8.43 -3.89
C LYS A 93 4.88 7.99 -5.12
N GLU A 94 4.33 7.05 -5.89
CA GLU A 94 4.90 6.69 -7.19
C GLU A 94 4.37 7.62 -8.28
N ILE A 95 5.29 8.19 -9.07
CA ILE A 95 4.98 9.08 -10.19
C ILE A 95 5.48 8.41 -11.46
N SER A 96 4.55 8.07 -12.35
CA SER A 96 4.81 7.38 -13.62
C SER A 96 5.14 8.31 -14.80
N ASP A 97 4.96 9.63 -14.62
CA ASP A 97 5.28 10.63 -15.64
C ASP A 97 5.86 11.89 -14.96
N PRO A 98 7.16 12.18 -15.14
CA PRO A 98 7.80 13.35 -14.54
C PRO A 98 7.28 14.69 -15.09
N THR A 99 6.58 14.72 -16.23
CA THR A 99 5.96 15.97 -16.74
C THR A 99 4.75 16.42 -15.93
N LEU A 100 4.19 15.55 -15.08
CA LEU A 100 3.16 15.88 -14.10
C LEU A 100 3.70 16.63 -12.87
N LEU A 101 5.02 16.88 -12.81
CA LEU A 101 5.66 17.79 -11.86
C LEU A 101 5.45 19.25 -12.31
N SER A 102 4.20 19.68 -12.50
CA SER A 102 3.89 21.09 -12.73
C SER A 102 3.68 21.82 -11.39
N PRO A 103 4.40 22.92 -11.12
CA PRO A 103 4.20 23.75 -9.94
C PRO A 103 3.00 24.67 -10.16
N SER A 104 1.79 24.14 -10.03
CA SER A 104 0.56 24.93 -10.11
C SER A 104 -0.40 24.56 -8.99
N SER A 105 0.04 24.78 -7.75
CA SER A 105 -0.84 25.12 -6.63
C SER A 105 -0.04 25.94 -5.63
N SER A 106 -0.23 27.24 -5.72
CA SER A 106 0.26 28.24 -4.79
C SER A 106 -0.51 28.15 -3.47
N TYR A 107 -0.30 27.10 -2.69
CA TYR A 107 -0.65 27.08 -1.27
C TYR A 107 0.48 26.44 -0.48
N LEU A 108 1.04 27.25 0.40
CA LEU A 108 2.22 27.00 1.23
C LEU A 108 2.16 25.65 1.95
N SER A 109 3.01 24.73 1.54
CA SER A 109 3.84 23.99 2.49
C SER A 109 5.26 23.99 1.96
N SER A 110 6.17 24.54 2.76
CA SER A 110 7.59 24.61 2.50
C SER A 110 8.18 23.19 2.50
N ILE A 111 7.99 22.44 1.43
CA ILE A 111 8.68 21.18 1.20
C ILE A 111 10.01 21.55 0.56
N SER A 112 11.03 21.58 1.41
CA SER A 112 12.43 21.67 1.00
C SER A 112 12.73 20.56 0.00
N TYR A 113 12.83 20.93 -1.28
CA TYR A 113 13.25 20.05 -2.36
C TYR A 113 14.68 19.62 -2.06
N SER A 114 14.86 18.39 -1.59
CA SER A 114 16.17 17.74 -1.45
C SER A 114 16.40 16.84 -2.65
N PRO A 115 17.25 17.22 -3.63
CA PRO A 115 17.46 16.47 -4.87
C PRO A 115 18.15 15.11 -4.69
N ARG A 116 18.38 14.67 -3.44
CA ARG A 116 19.32 13.60 -3.10
C ARG A 116 18.69 12.25 -2.72
N HIS A 117 17.36 12.10 -2.71
CA HIS A 117 16.71 10.90 -2.16
C HIS A 117 15.64 10.24 -3.05
N ASN A 118 15.61 10.55 -4.34
CA ASN A 118 14.68 9.91 -5.27
C ASN A 118 15.27 8.60 -5.77
N TYR A 119 14.73 7.47 -5.31
CA TYR A 119 15.10 6.14 -5.83
C TYR A 119 14.32 5.87 -7.12
N GLN A 120 15.06 5.50 -8.17
CA GLN A 120 14.52 5.17 -9.48
C GLN A 120 14.09 3.71 -9.50
N LEU A 121 12.81 3.43 -9.78
CA LEU A 121 12.33 2.07 -10.01
C LEU A 121 12.18 1.84 -11.52
N LYS A 122 13.08 1.03 -12.10
CA LYS A 122 12.99 0.62 -13.51
C LYS A 122 12.12 -0.64 -13.62
N ARG A 123 11.03 -0.57 -14.38
CA ARG A 123 10.29 -1.76 -14.80
C ARG A 123 11.01 -2.38 -16.00
N ILE A 124 11.67 -3.52 -15.81
CA ILE A 124 12.18 -4.32 -16.93
C ILE A 124 10.96 -5.01 -17.57
N GLN A 125 10.38 -4.42 -18.60
CA GLN A 125 9.38 -5.09 -19.44
C GLN A 125 10.11 -6.06 -20.37
N LYS A 126 9.73 -7.35 -20.31
CA LYS A 126 10.44 -8.43 -21.01
C LYS A 126 10.21 -8.46 -22.53
N ASP A 127 9.29 -7.64 -23.06
CA ASP A 127 8.84 -7.76 -24.45
C ASP A 127 9.04 -6.49 -25.30
N ASN A 128 9.71 -5.46 -24.79
CA ASN A 128 10.11 -4.29 -25.61
C ASN A 128 11.30 -3.58 -24.94
N GLU A 129 12.50 -3.79 -25.48
CA GLU A 129 13.76 -3.22 -24.97
C GLU A 129 13.83 -1.67 -25.01
N ASN A 130 12.80 -0.99 -25.52
CA ASN A 130 12.79 0.46 -25.73
C ASN A 130 11.72 1.25 -24.94
N ALA A 131 10.96 0.62 -24.03
CA ALA A 131 9.97 1.32 -23.20
C ALA A 131 10.23 1.06 -21.70
N ALA A 132 11.33 1.60 -21.17
CA ALA A 132 11.53 1.67 -19.73
C ALA A 132 10.58 2.75 -19.18
N ASN A 133 9.40 2.37 -18.69
CA ASN A 133 8.58 3.29 -17.92
C ASN A 133 9.33 3.63 -16.62
N GLU A 134 9.80 4.88 -16.52
CA GLU A 134 10.53 5.40 -15.37
C GLU A 134 9.55 5.81 -14.28
N PHE A 135 9.72 5.27 -13.07
CA PHE A 135 8.94 5.66 -11.91
C PHE A 135 9.81 6.42 -10.91
N TRP A 136 9.28 7.54 -10.42
CA TRP A 136 9.90 8.38 -9.40
C TRP A 136 9.16 8.22 -8.08
N LEU A 137 9.91 8.10 -6.98
CA LEU A 137 9.36 8.07 -5.62
C LEU A 137 9.45 9.46 -4.98
N GLU A 138 8.30 10.11 -4.81
CA GLU A 138 8.18 11.35 -4.05
C GLU A 138 7.97 11.01 -2.57
N HIS A 139 8.89 11.40 -1.71
CA HIS A 139 8.80 11.12 -0.28
C HIS A 139 7.61 11.88 0.37
N LEU A 140 6.77 11.16 1.12
CA LEU A 140 5.64 11.74 1.84
C LEU A 140 5.91 11.81 3.35
N LEU A 141 6.26 10.68 3.96
CA LEU A 141 6.55 10.61 5.40
C LEU A 141 7.47 9.44 5.76
N THR A 142 8.24 9.59 6.85
CA THR A 142 8.97 8.52 7.53
C THR A 142 8.54 8.49 8.98
N THR A 143 8.27 7.31 9.54
CA THR A 143 7.90 7.18 10.95
C THR A 143 8.49 5.94 11.62
N ALA A 144 8.91 6.13 12.87
CA ALA A 144 9.18 5.08 13.86
C ALA A 144 8.09 5.18 14.93
N GLY A 145 7.23 4.17 15.08
CA GLY A 145 6.04 4.27 15.91
C GLY A 145 4.84 4.79 15.12
N LYS A 146 3.98 5.58 15.77
CA LYS A 146 2.73 6.08 15.18
C LYS A 146 2.93 7.45 14.54
N SER A 147 2.60 7.58 13.26
CA SER A 147 2.59 8.85 12.55
C SER A 147 1.36 9.69 12.93
N LYS A 148 1.43 10.98 12.61
CA LYS A 148 0.22 11.80 12.44
C LYS A 148 -0.47 11.41 11.13
N GLU A 149 -1.74 11.78 11.02
CA GLU A 149 -2.47 11.70 9.76
C GLU A 149 -1.82 12.61 8.71
N PHE A 150 -1.69 12.10 7.49
CA PHE A 150 -1.21 12.82 6.31
C PHE A 150 -2.25 12.70 5.20
N CYS A 151 -2.62 13.81 4.58
CA CYS A 151 -3.64 13.85 3.53
C CYS A 151 -3.07 14.38 2.22
N LEU A 152 -3.52 13.81 1.10
CA LEU A 152 -3.17 14.22 -0.25
C LEU A 152 -4.44 14.34 -1.10
N ASP A 153 -4.55 15.45 -1.82
CA ASP A 153 -5.60 15.66 -2.82
C ASP A 153 -5.17 15.08 -4.17
N VAL A 154 -6.07 14.31 -4.79
CA VAL A 154 -5.81 13.57 -6.01
C VAL A 154 -6.78 13.99 -7.11
N SER A 155 -6.23 14.22 -8.29
CA SER A 155 -6.97 14.58 -9.50
C SER A 155 -7.90 13.45 -9.96
N PRO A 156 -8.98 13.76 -10.70
CA PRO A 156 -9.96 12.78 -11.11
C PRO A 156 -9.34 11.78 -12.08
N GLY A 157 -9.86 10.54 -12.09
CA GLY A 157 -9.47 9.53 -13.06
C GLY A 157 -8.05 8.98 -12.91
N ARG A 158 -7.38 9.19 -11.77
CA ARG A 158 -6.05 8.65 -11.49
C ARG A 158 -6.03 7.87 -10.17
N PRO A 159 -5.51 6.63 -10.14
CA PRO A 159 -5.29 5.92 -8.89
C PRO A 159 -4.14 6.58 -8.12
N LEU A 160 -4.20 6.53 -6.78
CA LEU A 160 -3.09 6.94 -5.94
C LEU A 160 -2.14 5.74 -5.77
N GLN A 161 -0.93 5.86 -6.33
CA GLN A 161 0.11 4.85 -6.16
C GLN A 161 1.05 5.26 -5.02
N LEU A 162 1.12 4.42 -3.99
CA LEU A 162 1.99 4.56 -2.83
C LEU A 162 3.00 3.42 -2.80
N PHE A 163 4.19 3.72 -2.28
CA PHE A 163 5.25 2.76 -2.01
C PHE A 163 5.65 2.88 -0.55
N LEU A 164 5.42 1.82 0.22
CA LEU A 164 5.81 1.71 1.62
C LEU A 164 7.06 0.85 1.69
N GLU A 165 8.13 1.38 2.25
CA GLU A 165 9.39 0.66 2.46
C GLU A 165 9.76 0.68 3.94
N THR A 166 10.32 -0.43 4.43
CA THR A 166 10.79 -0.51 5.81
C THR A 166 12.29 -0.37 5.90
N ALA A 167 12.73 0.21 7.01
CA ALA A 167 14.14 0.30 7.36
C ALA A 167 14.31 -0.18 8.81
N PRO A 168 15.36 -0.95 9.12
CA PRO A 168 15.63 -1.38 10.49
C PRO A 168 15.78 -0.17 11.43
N SER A 169 15.13 -0.24 12.60
CA SER A 169 15.34 0.75 13.65
C SER A 169 16.59 0.39 14.47
N PRO A 170 17.57 1.29 14.64
CA PRO A 170 18.78 1.00 15.40
C PRO A 170 18.46 0.58 16.83
N GLY A 171 19.06 -0.52 17.29
CA GLY A 171 18.94 -0.98 18.68
C GLY A 171 17.58 -1.57 19.05
N VAL A 172 16.70 -1.85 18.09
CA VAL A 172 15.43 -2.51 18.33
C VAL A 172 15.49 -3.97 17.86
N HIS A 173 15.11 -4.89 18.75
CA HIS A 173 15.04 -6.32 18.47
C HIS A 173 13.58 -6.78 18.53
N GLY A 174 13.14 -7.53 17.51
CA GLY A 174 11.81 -8.10 17.45
C GLY A 174 11.33 -8.26 16.02
N VAL A 175 10.18 -8.93 15.84
CA VAL A 175 9.58 -9.08 14.51
C VAL A 175 9.03 -7.72 14.08
N PRO A 176 9.44 -7.18 12.92
CA PRO A 176 8.96 -5.90 12.42
C PRO A 176 7.49 -6.00 12.03
N LYS A 177 6.72 -4.97 12.37
CA LYS A 177 5.30 -4.88 12.04
C LYS A 177 4.96 -3.46 11.59
N VAL A 178 4.21 -3.36 10.50
CA VAL A 178 3.67 -2.09 10.01
C VAL A 178 2.16 -2.21 9.93
N LYS A 179 1.44 -1.17 10.35
CA LYS A 179 -0.01 -1.04 10.17
C LYS A 179 -0.28 0.28 9.47
N PHE A 180 -0.88 0.21 8.29
CA PHE A 180 -1.20 1.36 7.46
C PHE A 180 -2.71 1.52 7.39
N HIS A 181 -3.21 2.64 7.90
CA HIS A 181 -4.61 3.02 7.85
C HIS A 181 -4.80 4.03 6.73
N TYR A 182 -5.86 3.87 5.93
CA TYR A 182 -6.23 4.85 4.91
C TYR A 182 -7.72 5.13 4.91
N ASP A 183 -8.06 6.34 4.52
CA ASP A 183 -9.41 6.81 4.24
C ASP A 183 -9.39 7.74 3.02
N VAL A 184 -10.41 7.63 2.19
CA VAL A 184 -10.54 8.30 0.90
C VAL A 184 -11.91 8.95 0.85
N THR A 185 -11.89 10.27 0.86
CA THR A 185 -13.10 11.09 0.83
C THR A 185 -13.24 11.74 -0.54
N LYS A 186 -14.44 11.70 -1.10
CA LYS A 186 -14.80 12.44 -2.31
C LYS A 186 -14.72 13.94 -2.02
N LEU A 187 -14.00 14.70 -2.85
CA LEU A 187 -14.06 16.15 -2.83
C LEU A 187 -15.22 16.61 -3.73
N SER A 188 -16.12 17.41 -3.18
CA SER A 188 -17.12 18.12 -3.97
C SER A 188 -16.39 19.07 -4.92
N PRO A 189 -16.79 19.19 -6.20
CA PRO A 189 -16.31 20.30 -7.02
C PRO A 189 -16.67 21.60 -6.31
N GLU A 190 -15.75 22.57 -6.31
CA GLU A 190 -16.10 23.95 -5.96
C GLU A 190 -17.34 24.34 -6.78
N THR A 191 -18.31 24.92 -6.07
CA THR A 191 -19.67 25.33 -6.45
C THR A 191 -19.98 25.31 -7.95
N PRO A 192 -21.13 24.74 -8.39
CA PRO A 192 -21.58 24.94 -9.76
C PRO A 192 -21.61 26.45 -10.03
N GLN A 193 -20.78 26.89 -10.97
CA GLN A 193 -20.79 28.26 -11.45
C GLN A 193 -22.18 28.47 -12.04
N ASP A 194 -22.93 29.41 -11.47
CA ASP A 194 -24.27 29.73 -11.94
C ASP A 194 -24.15 30.12 -13.43
N PRO A 195 -24.83 29.43 -14.36
CA PRO A 195 -24.79 29.80 -15.78
C PRO A 195 -25.39 31.19 -16.07
N MET A 196 -25.88 31.89 -15.03
CA MET A 196 -26.45 33.23 -15.11
C MET A 196 -25.55 34.36 -14.59
N ASP A 197 -24.31 34.09 -14.17
CA ASP A 197 -23.29 35.12 -13.85
C ASP A 197 -22.38 35.45 -15.06
#